data_AF-A0AAW9VB41-F1
#
_entry.id   AF-A0AAW9VB41-F1
#
_cell.length_a   1.000
_cell.length_b   1.000
_cell.length_c   1.000
_cell.angle_alpha   90.00
_cell.angle_beta   90.00
_cell.angle_gamma   90.00
#
_symmetry.space_group_name_H-M   'P 1'
#
loop_
_entity.id
_entity.type
_entity.pdbx_description
1 polymer ?
#
loop_
_entity_poly.entity_id
_entity_poly.type
_entity_poly.pdbx_seq_one_letter_code
_entity_poly.pdbx_strand_id
1 'polypeptide(L)'
;MKQLIDFIPLVIFFIVYKRYDIFYASGALMVTTPLALLATYLIYKKVEKVAKITCVIVMAFAALTLIFHSDAFIKWKVTIIYGLFALALLISQWFTKKPIIQRMLGSNQEIKLADSYWLKLNTAWAIFFIACAGINIYVAFWMAQDVWVNFKVFGLTASTLIFTVLSVVYIFKHMTKEPQIEKPKE
;
A
#
# COMPACT_ATOMS: atom_id res chain seq x y z
N MET A 1 3.82 1.19 24.50
CA MET A 1 2.46 1.52 24.99
C MET A 1 1.73 2.50 24.06
N LYS A 2 2.36 3.59 23.59
CA LYS A 2 1.74 4.53 22.63
C LYS A 2 1.22 3.88 21.33
N GLN A 3 2.00 2.98 20.73
CA GLN A 3 1.56 2.20 19.55
C GLN A 3 0.27 1.42 19.79
N LEU A 4 0.02 0.89 21.00
CA LEU A 4 -1.21 0.15 21.28
C LEU A 4 -2.45 1.06 21.18
N ILE A 5 -2.34 2.32 21.59
CA ILE A 5 -3.43 3.30 21.48
C ILE A 5 -3.70 3.62 20.00
N ASP A 6 -2.64 3.69 19.18
CA ASP A 6 -2.77 3.92 17.73
C ASP A 6 -3.43 2.74 16.98
N PHE A 7 -3.42 1.53 17.55
CA PHE A 7 -4.11 0.36 16.98
C PHE A 7 -5.60 0.28 17.34
N ILE A 8 -6.06 0.97 18.39
CA ILE A 8 -7.46 0.89 18.86
C ILE A 8 -8.46 1.26 17.76
N PRO A 9 -8.30 2.38 17.01
CA PRO A 9 -9.22 2.73 15.94
C PRO A 9 -9.31 1.66 14.85
N LEU A 10 -8.17 1.04 14.51
CA LEU A 10 -8.10 0.00 13.48
C LEU A 10 -8.85 -1.26 13.93
N VAL A 11 -8.67 -1.70 15.17
CA VAL A 11 -9.36 -2.89 15.70
C VAL A 11 -10.87 -2.66 15.73
N ILE A 12 -11.31 -1.49 16.21
CA ILE A 12 -12.74 -1.14 16.25
C ILE A 12 -13.32 -1.07 14.84
N PHE A 13 -12.60 -0.48 13.88
CA PHE A 13 -13.00 -0.47 12.47
C PHE A 13 -13.30 -1.87 11.95
N PHE A 14 -12.36 -2.82 12.15
CA PHE A 14 -12.53 -4.19 11.66
C PHE A 14 -13.72 -4.92 12.31
N ILE A 15 -13.94 -4.72 13.60
CA ILE A 15 -15.06 -5.34 14.32
C ILE A 15 -16.40 -4.81 13.79
N VAL A 16 -16.53 -3.49 13.65
CA VAL A 16 -17.76 -2.85 13.17
C VAL A 16 -18.02 -3.20 11.71
N TYR A 17 -16.97 -3.19 10.89
CA TYR A 17 -17.05 -3.58 9.49
C TYR A 17 -17.57 -5.01 9.29
N LYS A 18 -17.08 -5.95 10.12
CA LYS A 18 -17.49 -7.36 10.03
C LYS A 18 -18.94 -7.60 10.47
N ARG A 19 -19.48 -6.75 11.36
CA ARG A 19 -20.86 -6.89 11.87
C ARG A 19 -21.90 -6.11 11.06
N TYR A 20 -21.50 -5.00 10.48
CA TYR A 20 -22.39 -4.10 9.77
C TYR A 20 -21.85 -3.91 8.35
N ASP A 21 -21.42 -2.71 8.02
CA ASP A 21 -20.88 -2.37 6.71
C ASP A 21 -19.78 -1.30 6.82
N ILE A 22 -19.34 -0.83 5.67
CA ILE A 22 -18.27 0.16 5.55
C ILE A 22 -18.66 1.56 6.06
N PHE A 23 -19.95 1.91 6.09
CA PHE A 23 -20.42 3.21 6.55
C PHE A 23 -20.37 3.28 8.07
N TYR A 24 -20.89 2.26 8.78
CA TYR A 24 -20.77 2.18 10.24
C TYR A 24 -19.31 2.09 10.68
N ALA A 25 -18.48 1.33 9.96
CA ALA A 25 -17.06 1.24 10.24
C ALA A 25 -16.34 2.58 10.06
N SER A 26 -16.68 3.34 9.01
CA SER A 26 -16.12 4.68 8.78
C SER A 26 -16.54 5.68 9.85
N GLY A 27 -17.81 5.62 10.31
CA GLY A 27 -18.27 6.39 11.47
C GLY A 27 -17.51 6.03 12.74
N ALA A 28 -17.27 4.75 12.98
CA ALA A 28 -16.46 4.30 14.11
C ALA A 28 -15.02 4.86 14.04
N LEU A 29 -14.36 4.88 12.87
CA LEU A 29 -13.05 5.51 12.70
C LEU A 29 -13.06 7.01 12.96
N MET A 30 -14.12 7.69 12.52
CA MET A 30 -14.28 9.14 12.70
C MET A 30 -14.32 9.53 14.19
N VAL A 31 -14.87 8.67 15.04
CA VAL A 31 -14.94 8.90 16.50
C VAL A 31 -13.68 8.37 17.20
N THR A 32 -13.23 7.17 16.86
CA THR A 32 -12.15 6.50 17.61
C THR A 32 -10.78 7.10 17.34
N THR A 33 -10.52 7.62 16.14
CA THR A 33 -9.21 8.17 15.78
C THR A 33 -8.89 9.48 16.52
N PRO A 34 -9.82 10.47 16.62
CA PRO A 34 -9.64 11.64 17.46
C PRO A 34 -9.54 11.29 18.94
N LEU A 35 -10.34 10.33 19.42
CA LEU A 35 -10.27 9.88 20.82
C LEU A 35 -8.92 9.23 21.15
N ALA A 36 -8.37 8.40 20.26
CA ALA A 36 -7.04 7.81 20.41
C ALA A 36 -5.94 8.89 20.43
N LEU A 37 -6.06 9.90 19.56
CA LEU A 37 -5.12 11.02 19.53
C LEU A 37 -5.22 11.90 20.79
N LEU A 38 -6.43 12.13 21.29
CA LEU A 38 -6.69 12.87 22.52
C LEU A 38 -6.17 12.10 23.74
N ALA A 39 -6.44 10.79 23.84
CA ALA A 39 -5.92 9.93 24.89
C ALA A 39 -4.39 9.94 24.90
N THR A 40 -3.77 9.88 23.71
CA THR A 40 -2.31 10.00 23.56
C THR A 40 -1.80 11.35 24.05
N TYR A 41 -2.49 12.45 23.76
CA TYR A 41 -2.14 13.76 24.29
C TYR A 41 -2.28 13.85 25.82
N LEU A 42 -3.36 13.31 26.39
CA LEU A 42 -3.59 13.37 27.84
C LEU A 42 -2.57 12.55 28.64
N ILE A 43 -2.20 11.36 28.15
CA ILE A 43 -1.25 10.45 28.82
C ILE A 43 0.20 10.92 28.63
N TYR A 44 0.59 11.26 27.40
CA TYR A 44 2.00 11.50 27.06
C TYR A 44 2.35 12.99 26.91
N LYS A 45 1.36 13.91 27.00
CA LYS A 45 1.49 15.36 26.81
C LYS A 45 2.15 15.78 25.47
N LYS A 46 2.35 14.83 24.55
CA LYS A 46 3.09 15.00 23.29
C LYS A 46 2.45 14.16 22.20
N VAL A 47 2.06 14.82 21.11
CA VAL A 47 1.53 14.17 19.91
C VAL A 47 2.47 14.43 18.74
N GLU A 48 2.83 13.36 18.03
CA GLU A 48 3.72 13.44 16.87
C GLU A 48 3.02 14.13 15.69
N LYS A 49 3.79 14.89 14.89
CA LYS A 49 3.25 15.53 13.69
C LYS A 49 2.57 14.52 12.76
N VAL A 50 3.18 13.35 12.60
CA VAL A 50 2.63 12.25 11.78
C VAL A 50 1.26 11.82 12.29
N ALA A 51 1.06 11.61 13.59
CA ALA A 51 -0.23 11.23 14.16
C ALA A 51 -1.32 12.28 13.93
N LYS A 52 -1.00 13.57 14.04
CA LYS A 52 -1.93 14.67 13.74
C LYS A 52 -2.35 14.67 12.27
N ILE A 53 -1.37 14.53 11.37
CA ILE A 53 -1.60 14.48 9.91
C ILE A 53 -2.46 13.26 9.57
N THR A 54 -2.13 12.08 10.11
CA THR A 54 -2.90 10.85 9.92
C THR A 54 -4.34 11.01 10.42
N CYS A 55 -4.56 11.62 11.58
CA CYS A 55 -5.91 11.87 12.09
C CYS A 55 -6.73 12.76 11.15
N VAL A 56 -6.16 13.85 10.65
CA VAL A 56 -6.82 14.74 9.68
C VAL A 56 -7.17 13.98 8.40
N ILE A 57 -6.24 13.19 7.86
CA ILE A 57 -6.47 12.38 6.66
C ILE A 57 -7.58 11.35 6.89
N VAL A 58 -7.51 10.60 8.00
CA VAL A 58 -8.52 9.60 8.36
C VAL A 58 -9.89 10.23 8.52
N MET A 59 -10.00 11.35 9.23
CA MET A 59 -11.25 12.08 9.39
C MET A 59 -11.79 12.59 8.06
N ALA A 60 -10.94 13.16 7.19
CA ALA A 60 -11.37 13.62 5.88
C ALA A 60 -11.91 12.46 5.03
N PHE A 61 -11.24 11.31 4.99
CA PHE A 61 -11.70 10.14 4.25
C PHE A 61 -12.96 9.50 4.86
N ALA A 62 -13.06 9.43 6.19
CA ALA A 62 -14.24 8.92 6.88
C ALA A 62 -15.45 9.84 6.65
N ALA A 63 -15.26 11.16 6.76
CA ALA A 63 -16.28 12.16 6.47
C ALA A 63 -16.73 12.08 5.02
N LEU A 64 -15.82 11.97 4.04
CA LEU A 64 -16.19 11.79 2.63
C LEU A 64 -16.99 10.51 2.41
N THR A 65 -16.63 9.43 3.10
CA THR A 65 -17.38 8.15 3.02
C THR A 65 -18.81 8.28 3.56
N LEU A 66 -18.99 9.03 4.66
CA LEU A 66 -20.30 9.27 5.26
C LEU A 66 -21.12 10.35 4.55
N ILE A 67 -20.50 11.40 4.02
CA ILE A 67 -21.21 12.51 3.35
C ILE A 67 -21.70 12.05 1.99
N PHE A 68 -20.84 11.36 1.22
CA PHE A 68 -21.22 10.96 -0.13
C PHE A 68 -22.17 9.76 -0.16
N HIS A 69 -22.30 8.98 0.94
CA HIS A 69 -23.12 7.75 1.00
C HIS A 69 -22.97 6.86 -0.24
N SER A 70 -21.80 6.94 -0.89
CA SER A 70 -21.56 6.41 -2.21
C SER A 70 -20.26 5.63 -2.18
N ASP A 71 -20.42 4.34 -2.37
CA ASP A 71 -19.37 3.37 -2.63
C ASP A 71 -18.43 3.81 -3.77
N ALA A 72 -18.91 4.63 -4.72
CA ALA A 72 -18.14 5.17 -5.81
C ALA A 72 -16.87 5.92 -5.34
N PHE A 73 -16.93 6.67 -4.24
CA PHE A 73 -15.75 7.39 -3.74
C PHE A 73 -14.65 6.44 -3.28
N ILE A 74 -15.02 5.36 -2.59
CA ILE A 74 -14.06 4.35 -2.11
C ILE A 74 -13.54 3.53 -3.30
N LYS A 75 -14.39 3.23 -4.28
CA LYS A 75 -14.03 2.54 -5.53
C LYS A 75 -13.00 3.34 -6.33
N TRP A 76 -13.22 4.64 -6.51
CA TRP A 76 -12.29 5.55 -7.19
C TRP A 76 -10.98 5.76 -6.42
N LYS A 77 -11.03 5.80 -5.07
CA LYS A 77 -9.83 5.93 -4.24
C LYS A 77 -8.79 4.84 -4.57
N VAL A 78 -9.22 3.59 -4.70
CA VAL A 78 -8.32 2.46 -5.02
C VAL A 78 -7.66 2.66 -6.38
N THR A 79 -8.46 3.01 -7.40
CA THR A 79 -7.96 3.28 -8.76
C THR A 79 -6.96 4.42 -8.80
N ILE A 80 -7.26 5.55 -8.13
CA ILE A 80 -6.40 6.74 -8.13
C ILE A 80 -5.06 6.42 -7.46
N ILE A 81 -5.06 5.70 -6.34
CA ILE A 81 -3.82 5.34 -5.64
C ILE A 81 -2.92 4.48 -6.53
N TYR A 82 -3.47 3.45 -7.18
CA TYR A 82 -2.69 2.61 -8.09
C TYR A 82 -2.21 3.37 -9.33
N GLY A 83 -3.04 4.25 -9.89
CA GLY A 83 -2.65 5.13 -10.99
C GLY A 83 -1.50 6.06 -10.61
N LEU A 84 -1.54 6.65 -9.41
CA LEU A 84 -0.46 7.48 -8.88
C LEU A 84 0.82 6.67 -8.67
N PHE A 85 0.74 5.45 -8.13
CA PHE A 85 1.92 4.59 -8.00
C PHE A 85 2.50 4.24 -9.37
N ALA A 86 1.68 3.85 -10.34
CA ALA A 86 2.14 3.58 -11.69
C ALA A 86 2.83 4.78 -12.33
N LEU A 87 2.21 5.97 -12.24
CA LEU A 87 2.80 7.21 -12.75
C LEU A 87 4.10 7.57 -12.04
N ALA A 88 4.14 7.48 -10.71
CA ALA A 88 5.35 7.73 -9.94
C ALA A 88 6.47 6.77 -10.36
N LEU A 89 6.16 5.48 -10.54
CA LEU A 89 7.13 4.51 -11.03
C LEU A 89 7.60 4.79 -12.44
N LEU A 90 6.76 5.22 -13.38
CA LEU A 90 7.15 5.54 -14.76
C LEU A 90 7.93 6.85 -14.87
N ILE A 91 7.46 7.90 -14.21
CA ILE A 91 8.07 9.24 -14.26
C ILE A 91 9.42 9.22 -13.54
N SER A 92 9.52 8.55 -12.38
CA SER A 92 10.76 8.51 -11.61
C SER A 92 11.93 7.90 -12.37
N GLN A 93 11.69 7.07 -13.39
CA GLN A 93 12.73 6.46 -14.23
C GLN A 93 13.53 7.51 -15.00
N TRP A 94 12.91 8.64 -15.35
CA TRP A 94 13.56 9.71 -16.11
C TRP A 94 14.26 10.73 -15.22
N PHE A 95 13.77 10.95 -14.00
CA PHE A 95 14.30 11.96 -13.09
C PHE A 95 15.25 11.41 -12.01
N THR A 96 15.24 10.10 -11.76
CA THR A 96 16.00 9.49 -10.67
C THR A 96 17.08 8.55 -11.21
N LYS A 97 18.32 8.69 -10.72
CA LYS A 97 19.44 7.80 -11.09
C LYS A 97 19.20 6.33 -10.71
N LYS A 98 18.31 6.05 -9.76
CA LYS A 98 17.94 4.71 -9.30
C LYS A 98 16.42 4.57 -9.29
N PRO A 99 15.84 3.52 -9.91
CA PRO A 99 14.40 3.30 -9.90
C PRO A 99 13.86 3.16 -8.46
N ILE A 100 12.61 3.56 -8.23
CA ILE A 100 11.97 3.50 -6.90
C ILE A 100 11.96 2.06 -6.38
N ILE A 101 11.66 1.08 -7.25
CA ILE A 101 11.66 -0.34 -6.86
C ILE A 101 13.05 -0.82 -6.39
N GLN A 102 14.14 -0.31 -6.97
CA GLN A 102 15.49 -0.60 -6.48
C GLN A 102 15.70 -0.07 -5.06
N ARG A 103 15.12 1.09 -4.71
CA ARG A 103 15.22 1.65 -3.35
C ARG A 103 14.36 0.87 -2.35
N MET A 104 13.21 0.35 -2.79
CA MET A 104 12.29 -0.42 -1.93
C MET A 104 12.76 -1.86 -1.70
N LEU A 105 13.17 -2.57 -2.75
CA LEU A 105 13.55 -3.98 -2.69
C LEU A 105 15.07 -4.19 -2.56
N GLY A 106 15.87 -3.27 -3.08
CA GLY A 106 17.35 -3.32 -3.04
C GLY A 106 17.96 -2.63 -1.82
N SER A 107 17.16 -2.35 -0.77
CA SER A 107 17.67 -1.73 0.46
C SER A 107 18.67 -2.62 1.22
N ASN A 108 18.75 -3.91 0.89
CA ASN A 108 19.77 -4.81 1.41
C ASN A 108 21.01 -4.69 0.52
N GLN A 109 22.14 -4.27 1.10
CA GLN A 109 23.42 -4.05 0.40
C GLN A 109 23.98 -5.29 -0.33
N GLU A 110 23.37 -6.46 -0.17
CA GLU A 110 23.78 -7.73 -0.76
C GLU A 110 23.22 -7.97 -2.17
N ILE A 111 22.21 -7.21 -2.62
CA ILE A 111 21.58 -7.43 -3.94
C ILE A 111 22.36 -6.69 -5.04
N LYS A 112 23.42 -7.33 -5.55
CA LYS A 112 24.14 -6.88 -6.75
C LYS A 112 23.40 -7.32 -8.02
N LEU A 113 22.64 -6.39 -8.61
CA LEU A 113 21.90 -6.58 -9.87
C LEU A 113 22.13 -5.38 -10.78
N ALA A 114 22.36 -5.60 -12.08
CA ALA A 114 22.61 -4.51 -13.03
C ALA A 114 21.38 -3.58 -13.17
N ASP A 115 21.64 -2.30 -13.41
CA ASP A 115 20.60 -1.26 -13.44
C ASP A 115 19.51 -1.50 -14.51
N SER A 116 19.85 -2.18 -15.61
CA SER A 116 18.89 -2.55 -16.67
C SER A 116 17.79 -3.50 -16.17
N TYR A 117 18.10 -4.43 -15.26
CA TYR A 117 17.12 -5.33 -14.67
C TYR A 117 16.24 -4.62 -13.63
N TRP A 118 16.82 -3.67 -12.88
CA TRP A 118 16.05 -2.81 -11.98
C TRP A 118 15.04 -1.94 -12.73
N LEU A 119 15.42 -1.40 -13.90
CA LEU A 119 14.52 -0.64 -14.75
C LEU A 119 13.38 -1.50 -15.29
N LYS A 120 13.68 -2.71 -15.79
CA LYS A 120 12.67 -3.67 -16.22
C LYS A 120 11.69 -4.02 -15.11
N LEU A 121 12.21 -4.28 -13.91
CA LEU A 121 11.38 -4.60 -12.75
C LEU A 121 10.51 -3.40 -12.35
N ASN A 122 11.05 -2.18 -12.36
CA ASN A 122 10.30 -0.97 -12.08
C ASN A 122 9.15 -0.75 -13.07
N THR A 123 9.39 -0.99 -14.37
CA THR A 123 8.33 -0.95 -15.40
C THR A 123 7.32 -2.07 -15.22
N ALA A 124 7.75 -3.28 -14.86
CA ALA A 124 6.83 -4.38 -14.56
C ALA A 124 5.90 -4.04 -13.39
N TRP A 125 6.41 -3.41 -12.32
CA TRP A 125 5.60 -2.91 -11.21
C TRP A 125 4.64 -1.80 -11.63
N ALA A 126 5.05 -0.90 -12.52
CA ALA A 126 4.15 0.11 -13.07
C ALA A 126 2.99 -0.53 -13.86
N ILE A 127 3.28 -1.48 -14.74
CA ILE A 127 2.27 -2.24 -15.50
C ILE A 127 1.34 -3.00 -14.55
N PHE A 128 1.89 -3.63 -13.52
CA PHE A 128 1.10 -4.32 -12.49
C PHE A 128 0.10 -3.38 -11.80
N PHE A 129 0.53 -2.18 -11.40
CA PHE A 129 -0.36 -1.19 -10.79
C PHE A 129 -1.41 -0.66 -11.78
N ILE A 130 -1.07 -0.45 -13.06
CA ILE A 130 -2.03 -0.09 -14.11
C ILE A 130 -3.09 -1.20 -14.26
N ALA A 131 -2.66 -2.46 -14.29
CA ALA A 131 -3.55 -3.61 -14.38
C ALA A 131 -4.47 -3.68 -13.15
N CYS A 132 -3.95 -3.50 -11.94
CA CYS A 132 -4.74 -3.45 -10.71
C CYS A 132 -5.77 -2.31 -10.73
N ALA A 133 -5.40 -1.14 -11.23
CA ALA A 133 -6.31 0.00 -11.37
C ALA A 133 -7.44 -0.33 -12.36
N GLY A 134 -7.11 -0.88 -13.54
CA GLY A 134 -8.09 -1.25 -14.57
C GLY A 134 -9.04 -2.35 -14.10
N ILE A 135 -8.52 -3.42 -13.49
CA ILE A 135 -9.34 -4.51 -12.93
C ILE A 135 -10.21 -3.97 -11.79
N ASN A 136 -9.68 -3.10 -10.92
CA ASN A 136 -10.47 -2.48 -9.87
C ASN A 136 -11.63 -1.67 -10.44
N ILE A 137 -11.45 -0.87 -11.50
CA ILE A 137 -12.56 -0.16 -12.17
C ILE A 137 -13.61 -1.16 -12.63
N TYR A 138 -13.20 -2.22 -13.33
CA TYR A 138 -14.13 -3.22 -13.85
C TYR A 138 -14.93 -3.89 -12.72
N VAL A 139 -14.26 -4.44 -11.71
CA VAL A 139 -14.92 -5.11 -10.58
C VAL A 139 -15.77 -4.12 -9.76
N ALA A 140 -15.30 -2.89 -9.58
CA ALA A 140 -16.00 -1.87 -8.80
C ALA A 140 -17.32 -1.43 -9.44
N PHE A 141 -17.38 -1.27 -10.76
CA PHE A 141 -18.54 -0.67 -11.42
C PHE A 141 -19.47 -1.69 -12.11
N TRP A 142 -18.98 -2.92 -12.37
CA TRP A 142 -19.77 -3.96 -13.04
C TRP A 142 -20.10 -5.18 -12.19
N MET A 143 -19.54 -5.32 -10.98
CA MET A 143 -19.84 -6.45 -10.08
C MET A 143 -20.53 -5.99 -8.79
N ALA A 144 -21.10 -6.97 -8.08
CA ALA A 144 -21.75 -6.75 -6.79
C ALA A 144 -20.76 -6.22 -5.73
N GLN A 145 -21.27 -5.46 -4.76
CA GLN A 145 -20.44 -4.76 -3.77
C GLN A 145 -19.62 -5.70 -2.89
N ASP A 146 -20.17 -6.85 -2.52
CA ASP A 146 -19.51 -7.91 -1.76
C ASP A 146 -18.34 -8.53 -2.54
N VAL A 147 -18.53 -8.74 -3.85
CA VAL A 147 -17.46 -9.19 -4.76
C VAL A 147 -16.35 -8.16 -4.82
N TRP A 148 -16.68 -6.88 -4.98
CA TRP A 148 -15.68 -5.81 -5.00
C TRP A 148 -14.92 -5.69 -3.67
N VAL A 149 -15.62 -5.79 -2.54
CA VAL A 149 -15.01 -5.80 -1.21
C VAL A 149 -14.00 -6.95 -1.08
N ASN A 150 -14.40 -8.17 -1.44
CA ASN A 150 -13.54 -9.35 -1.33
C ASN A 150 -12.35 -9.25 -2.29
N PHE A 151 -12.59 -8.80 -3.52
CA PHE A 151 -11.54 -8.53 -4.49
C PHE A 151 -10.55 -7.48 -3.97
N LYS A 152 -11.04 -6.39 -3.37
CA LYS A 152 -10.19 -5.32 -2.84
C LYS A 152 -9.30 -5.81 -1.70
N VAL A 153 -9.87 -6.57 -0.77
CA VAL A 153 -9.16 -7.00 0.45
C VAL A 153 -8.27 -8.20 0.18
N PHE A 154 -8.78 -9.22 -0.50
CA PHE A 154 -8.08 -10.48 -0.71
C PHE A 154 -7.48 -10.58 -2.12
N GLY A 155 -8.23 -10.22 -3.15
CA GLY A 155 -7.77 -10.31 -4.54
C GLY A 155 -6.52 -9.46 -4.77
N LEU A 156 -6.61 -8.14 -4.52
CA LEU A 156 -5.48 -7.23 -4.69
C LEU A 156 -4.30 -7.55 -3.77
N THR A 157 -4.56 -7.93 -2.52
CA THR A 157 -3.50 -8.33 -1.57
C THR A 157 -2.79 -9.59 -2.06
N ALA A 158 -3.53 -10.63 -2.45
CA ALA A 158 -2.97 -11.87 -2.97
C ALA A 158 -2.18 -11.63 -4.26
N SER A 159 -2.73 -10.85 -5.21
CA SER A 159 -2.03 -10.47 -6.43
C SER A 159 -0.73 -9.73 -6.13
N THR A 160 -0.73 -8.80 -5.17
CA THR A 160 0.47 -8.05 -4.78
C THR A 160 1.51 -8.97 -4.14
N LEU A 161 1.10 -9.91 -3.29
CA LEU A 161 2.01 -10.89 -2.69
C LEU A 161 2.62 -11.80 -3.76
N ILE A 162 1.81 -12.35 -4.66
CA ILE A 162 2.28 -13.17 -5.77
C ILE A 162 3.28 -12.37 -6.62
N PHE A 163 2.95 -11.13 -6.98
CA PHE A 163 3.84 -10.29 -7.77
C PHE A 163 5.15 -9.93 -7.05
N THR A 164 5.09 -9.77 -5.73
CA THR A 164 6.27 -9.56 -4.89
C THR A 164 7.16 -10.80 -4.90
N VAL A 165 6.60 -12.00 -4.71
CA VAL A 165 7.36 -13.25 -4.77
C VAL A 165 8.00 -13.43 -6.16
N LEU A 166 7.24 -13.19 -7.23
CA LEU A 166 7.77 -13.23 -8.60
C LEU A 166 8.91 -12.22 -8.80
N SER A 167 8.80 -11.01 -8.24
CA SER A 167 9.85 -9.99 -8.29
C SER A 167 11.12 -10.45 -7.57
N VAL A 168 10.98 -11.07 -6.39
CA VAL A 168 12.09 -11.60 -5.61
C VAL A 168 12.78 -12.75 -6.35
N VAL A 169 12.00 -13.70 -6.90
CA VAL A 169 12.53 -14.80 -7.73
C VAL A 169 13.25 -14.26 -8.96
N TYR A 170 12.69 -13.25 -9.62
CA TYR A 170 13.31 -12.59 -10.76
C TYR A 170 14.65 -11.95 -10.41
N ILE A 171 14.71 -11.25 -9.28
CA ILE A 171 15.96 -10.67 -8.76
C ILE A 171 16.98 -11.78 -8.51
N PHE A 172 16.65 -12.81 -7.72
CA PHE A 172 17.57 -13.90 -7.40
C PHE A 172 18.10 -14.63 -8.63
N LYS A 173 17.26 -14.83 -9.66
CA LYS A 173 17.67 -15.47 -10.91
C LYS A 173 18.71 -14.65 -11.69
N HIS A 174 18.68 -13.33 -11.58
CA HIS A 174 19.54 -12.41 -12.33
C HIS A 174 20.62 -11.74 -11.47
N MET A 175 20.65 -12.01 -10.15
CA MET A 175 21.76 -11.61 -9.30
C MET A 175 23.04 -12.23 -9.86
N THR A 176 24.05 -11.39 -10.01
CA THR A 176 25.35 -11.83 -10.50
C THR A 176 25.91 -12.83 -9.50
N LYS A 177 26.00 -14.11 -9.89
CA LYS A 177 26.92 -15.03 -9.21
C LYS A 177 28.30 -14.46 -9.45
N GLU A 178 28.98 -13.98 -8.40
CA GLU A 178 30.40 -13.65 -8.53
C GLU A 178 31.10 -14.84 -9.19
N PRO A 179 31.91 -14.63 -10.25
CA PRO A 179 32.79 -15.69 -10.73
C PRO A 179 33.61 -16.10 -9.51
N GLN A 180 33.49 -17.35 -9.08
CA GLN A 180 34.45 -17.89 -8.13
C GLN A 180 35.79 -17.79 -8.84
N ILE A 181 36.61 -16.82 -8.43
CA ILE A 181 38.01 -16.76 -8.81
C ILE A 181 38.59 -18.04 -8.23
N GLU A 182 38.73 -19.06 -9.09
CA GLU A 182 39.48 -20.27 -8.82
C GLU A 182 40.84 -19.81 -8.31
N LYS A 183 41.08 -19.96 -7.00
CA LYS A 183 42.40 -19.71 -6.43
C LYS A 183 43.38 -20.60 -7.20
N PRO A 184 44.50 -20.06 -7.70
CA PRO A 184 45.52 -20.90 -8.30
C PRO A 184 45.87 -21.98 -7.28
N LYS A 185 45.82 -23.24 -7.70
CA LYS A 185 46.39 -24.34 -6.92
C LYS A 185 47.89 -24.07 -6.86
N GLU A 186 48.37 -23.62 -5.70
CA GLU A 186 49.78 -23.67 -5.32
C GLU A 186 50.25 -25.12 -5.18
#